data_AF-A0A1G8YX26-F1
#
_entry.id   AF-A0A1G8YX26-F1
#
_cell.length_a   1.000
_cell.length_b   1.000
_cell.length_c   1.000
_cell.angle_alpha   90.00
_cell.angle_beta   90.00
_cell.angle_gamma   90.00
#
_symmetry.space_group_name_H-M   'P 1'
#
loop_
_entity.id
_entity.type
_entity.pdbx_description
1 polymer ?
#
loop_
_entity_poly.entity_id
_entity_poly.type
_entity_poly.pdbx_seq_one_letter_code
_entity_poly.pdbx_strand_id
1 'polypeptide(L)'
;MTAMPRYRTDQSPRALATRLRALCTARVPVACGVYAGLSAPVPTSALHARITHAMARAFVAGTSADVPRFEPPPSAQLRLLTAASWDRLDGAGPDMTTFPVDLASELWWRVHERVLGSSRLPDRALGASRLPDRAFGSSRTPDRAPGSSGTPDRGLGSSRAADRAFGSSRTSDRRLACDLLLRLGYSHRAAEVIGLSVIDPRKHVLSPDLALEQLAVLRCHLPSSAVEAMALRGARSGLPPETRRDLALFVVFRNAARGADSTSIRAAAALATKASSELPQNGFTGLVNRARLHRALAAVPFVRRDIAETHRLLGRALESLTSITPATEMDRLAWADEAYALYAFLVRTHLTVGLGQRAAGYAAELAELSPGDDRTWALQGDALAACGQLEAALDAYGRGVALGGWGAARAAYLRAFVLERLGRVAEAAEDYVLSQRIDPTSSVAAGQVERALPGATYAAG
;
A
#
# COMPACT_ATOMS: atom_id res chain seq x y z
N MET A 1 -14.13 19.71 -25.06
CA MET A 1 -13.29 18.53 -24.80
C MET A 1 -14.14 17.47 -24.13
N THR A 2 -14.19 16.25 -24.68
CA THR A 2 -14.88 15.12 -24.07
C THR A 2 -14.10 14.64 -22.85
N ALA A 3 -14.78 14.49 -21.71
CA ALA A 3 -14.15 14.01 -20.48
C ALA A 3 -13.69 12.56 -20.63
N MET A 4 -12.53 12.23 -20.04
CA MET A 4 -12.02 10.86 -20.02
C MET A 4 -13.00 9.92 -19.29
N PRO A 5 -13.24 8.70 -19.82
CA PRO A 5 -14.20 7.76 -19.25
C PRO A 5 -13.77 7.25 -17.88
N ARG A 6 -14.75 6.81 -17.09
CA ARG A 6 -14.51 6.27 -15.75
C ARG A 6 -14.45 4.76 -15.78
N TYR A 7 -13.26 4.23 -15.55
CA TYR A 7 -13.05 2.81 -15.30
C TYR A 7 -13.33 2.49 -13.83
N ARG A 8 -14.33 1.65 -13.55
CA ARG A 8 -14.70 1.23 -12.19
C ARG A 8 -14.58 -0.27 -12.05
N THR A 9 -13.93 -0.72 -11.00
CA THR A 9 -13.84 -2.15 -10.68
C THR A 9 -14.76 -2.50 -9.52
N ASP A 10 -15.48 -3.62 -9.64
CA ASP A 10 -16.26 -4.19 -8.55
C ASP A 10 -15.33 -4.70 -7.43
N GLN A 11 -15.54 -4.17 -6.22
CA GLN A 11 -14.75 -4.49 -5.03
C GLN A 11 -15.32 -5.69 -4.26
N SER A 12 -16.40 -6.32 -4.73
CA SER A 12 -16.98 -7.49 -4.08
C SER A 12 -15.98 -8.66 -4.02
N PRO A 13 -16.01 -9.49 -2.96
CA PRO A 13 -15.17 -10.69 -2.88
C PRO A 13 -15.35 -11.63 -4.09
N ARG A 14 -16.58 -11.71 -4.62
CA ARG A 14 -16.89 -12.50 -5.82
C ARG A 14 -16.19 -11.94 -7.05
N ALA A 15 -16.21 -10.62 -7.25
CA ALA A 15 -15.49 -9.98 -8.36
C ALA A 15 -13.98 -10.12 -8.22
N LEU A 16 -13.43 -10.01 -7.01
CA LEU A 16 -12.01 -10.28 -6.76
C LEU A 16 -11.64 -11.71 -7.20
N ALA A 17 -12.42 -12.73 -6.81
CA ALA A 17 -12.17 -14.11 -7.22
C ALA A 17 -12.23 -14.30 -8.75
N THR A 18 -13.13 -13.60 -9.44
CA THR A 18 -13.18 -13.60 -10.91
C THR A 18 -11.94 -12.95 -11.51
N ARG A 19 -11.51 -11.80 -11.00
CA ARG A 19 -10.29 -11.10 -11.46
C ARG A 19 -9.03 -11.93 -11.26
N LEU A 20 -8.87 -12.58 -10.11
CA LEU A 20 -7.71 -13.44 -9.84
C LEU A 20 -7.60 -14.58 -10.87
N ARG A 21 -8.73 -15.23 -11.21
CA ARG A 21 -8.77 -16.27 -12.25
C ARG A 21 -8.44 -15.73 -13.63
N ALA A 22 -9.00 -14.57 -13.98
CA ALA A 22 -8.74 -13.92 -15.26
C ALA A 22 -7.24 -13.60 -15.43
N LEU A 23 -6.62 -13.01 -14.40
CA LEU A 23 -5.20 -12.65 -14.37
C LEU A 23 -4.25 -13.84 -14.60
N CYS A 24 -4.54 -15.00 -14.01
CA CYS A 24 -3.72 -16.21 -14.20
C CYS A 24 -3.63 -16.61 -15.68
N THR A 25 -4.69 -16.37 -16.45
CA THR A 25 -4.75 -16.72 -17.88
C THR A 25 -4.40 -15.56 -18.81
N ALA A 26 -4.38 -14.32 -18.30
CA ALA A 26 -4.26 -13.13 -19.14
C ALA A 26 -2.83 -12.91 -19.70
N ARG A 27 -1.82 -13.60 -19.16
CA ARG A 27 -0.40 -13.52 -19.56
C ARG A 27 0.17 -12.09 -19.54
N VAL A 28 -0.19 -11.34 -18.52
CA VAL A 28 0.28 -9.96 -18.29
C VAL A 28 0.97 -9.84 -16.93
N PRO A 29 2.16 -10.45 -16.76
CA PRO A 29 2.86 -10.42 -15.49
C PRO A 29 3.19 -8.97 -15.11
N VAL A 30 2.97 -8.60 -13.86
CA VAL A 30 3.40 -7.29 -13.37
C VAL A 30 4.93 -7.19 -13.42
N ALA A 31 5.46 -6.06 -13.88
CA ALA A 31 6.90 -5.85 -13.98
C ALA A 31 7.61 -5.77 -12.60
N CYS A 32 6.87 -5.37 -11.56
CA CYS A 32 7.38 -5.27 -10.21
C CYS A 32 7.47 -6.66 -9.54
N GLY A 33 8.68 -7.22 -9.49
CA GLY A 33 8.95 -8.52 -8.86
C GLY A 33 8.88 -8.54 -7.33
N VAL A 34 8.77 -7.38 -6.66
CA VAL A 34 8.71 -7.32 -5.19
C VAL A 34 7.49 -8.09 -4.70
N TYR A 35 6.26 -7.80 -5.10
CA TYR A 35 5.12 -8.52 -4.47
C TYR A 35 4.90 -9.95 -4.97
N ALA A 36 5.38 -10.29 -6.17
CA ALA A 36 5.15 -11.60 -6.79
C ALA A 36 6.04 -12.70 -6.18
N GLY A 37 7.27 -12.36 -5.82
CA GLY A 37 8.27 -13.29 -5.29
C GLY A 37 9.18 -12.67 -4.23
N LEU A 38 8.73 -11.57 -3.61
CA LEU A 38 9.38 -10.84 -2.51
C LEU A 38 10.90 -10.71 -2.71
N SER A 39 11.25 -10.16 -3.87
CA SER A 39 12.60 -9.82 -4.32
C SER A 39 12.99 -8.38 -3.96
N ALA A 40 14.23 -8.00 -4.26
CA ALA A 40 14.68 -6.61 -4.19
C ALA A 40 13.98 -5.74 -5.27
N PRO A 41 13.75 -4.44 -5.00
CA PRO A 41 13.21 -3.51 -5.98
C PRO A 41 14.12 -3.36 -7.20
N VAL A 42 13.51 -3.21 -8.37
CA VAL A 42 14.15 -2.90 -9.66
C VAL A 42 13.74 -1.49 -10.12
N PRO A 43 14.34 -0.92 -11.18
CA PRO A 43 13.97 0.43 -11.65
C PRO A 43 12.48 0.61 -11.98
N THR A 44 11.81 -0.46 -12.39
CA THR A 44 10.36 -0.50 -12.67
C THR A 44 9.51 -0.82 -11.43
N SER A 45 10.09 -0.87 -10.23
CA SER A 45 9.33 -1.07 -9.00
C SER A 45 8.67 0.24 -8.55
N ALA A 46 7.38 0.16 -8.25
CA ALA A 46 6.64 1.27 -7.67
C ALA A 46 7.22 1.73 -6.33
N LEU A 47 7.02 2.99 -5.99
CA LEU A 47 7.50 3.60 -4.74
C LEU A 47 7.06 2.82 -3.50
N HIS A 48 5.79 2.39 -3.45
CA HIS A 48 5.27 1.62 -2.32
C HIS A 48 5.98 0.26 -2.14
N ALA A 49 6.47 -0.36 -3.21
CA ALA A 49 7.29 -1.57 -3.15
C ALA A 49 8.69 -1.30 -2.60
N ARG A 50 9.32 -0.19 -3.03
CA ARG A 50 10.61 0.28 -2.51
C ARG A 50 10.56 0.59 -1.02
N ILE A 51 9.50 1.29 -0.58
CA ILE A 51 9.23 1.57 0.85
C ILE A 51 9.13 0.26 1.63
N THR A 52 8.29 -0.67 1.17
CA THR A 52 8.06 -1.96 1.82
C THR A 52 9.36 -2.77 2.00
N HIS A 53 10.21 -2.80 0.96
CA HIS A 53 11.51 -3.46 1.04
C HIS A 53 12.50 -2.76 1.98
N ALA A 54 12.56 -1.42 1.96
CA ALA A 54 13.42 -0.65 2.86
C ALA A 54 13.01 -0.84 4.33
N MET A 55 11.71 -0.87 4.61
CA MET A 55 11.14 -1.19 5.93
C MET A 55 11.56 -2.59 6.39
N ALA A 56 11.48 -3.58 5.51
CA ALA A 56 11.92 -4.95 5.82
C ALA A 56 13.42 -5.01 6.17
N ARG A 57 14.27 -4.29 5.42
CA ARG A 57 15.71 -4.18 5.72
C ARG A 57 15.97 -3.56 7.09
N ALA A 58 15.31 -2.45 7.40
CA ALA A 58 15.46 -1.78 8.69
C ALA A 58 14.98 -2.65 9.86
N PHE A 59 13.86 -3.36 9.67
CA PHE A 59 13.34 -4.30 10.65
C PHE A 59 14.33 -5.42 10.97
N VAL A 60 14.89 -6.06 9.94
CA VAL A 60 15.89 -7.13 10.12
C VAL A 60 17.18 -6.59 10.75
N ALA A 61 17.61 -5.38 10.37
CA ALA A 61 18.78 -4.72 10.94
C ALA A 61 18.58 -4.23 12.40
N GLY A 62 17.35 -4.25 12.93
CA GLY A 62 17.05 -3.78 14.28
C GLY A 62 17.04 -2.25 14.42
N THR A 63 16.86 -1.51 13.32
CA THR A 63 16.78 -0.04 13.28
C THR A 63 15.33 0.47 13.16
N SER A 64 14.36 -0.31 13.66
CA SER A 64 12.92 -0.02 13.55
C SER A 64 12.50 1.32 14.17
N ALA A 65 13.25 1.83 15.13
CA ALA A 65 13.02 3.11 15.77
C ALA A 65 13.20 4.30 14.80
N ASP A 66 14.11 4.16 13.83
CA ASP A 66 14.45 5.22 12.86
C ASP A 66 13.51 5.22 11.64
N VAL A 67 12.62 4.22 11.53
CA VAL A 67 11.69 4.12 10.41
C VAL A 67 10.54 5.10 10.60
N PRO A 68 10.30 6.05 9.68
CA PRO A 68 9.18 6.96 9.78
C PRO A 68 7.84 6.25 9.49
N ARG A 69 6.72 6.92 9.78
CA ARG A 69 5.39 6.43 9.40
C ARG A 69 5.09 6.84 7.96
N PHE A 70 4.95 5.85 7.08
CA PHE A 70 4.49 6.03 5.71
C PHE A 70 2.97 6.11 5.63
N GLU A 71 2.44 6.56 4.49
CA GLU A 71 1.04 6.42 4.12
C GLU A 71 0.60 4.94 4.24
N PRO A 72 -0.68 4.70 4.57
CA PRO A 72 -1.18 3.36 4.87
C PRO A 72 -0.85 2.36 3.75
N PRO A 73 -0.60 1.10 4.12
CA PRO A 73 -0.11 0.10 3.18
C PRO A 73 -1.10 -0.14 2.02
N PRO A 74 -0.60 -0.56 0.84
CA PRO A 74 -1.47 -1.05 -0.22
C PRO A 74 -2.36 -2.17 0.29
N SER A 75 -3.51 -2.37 -0.36
CA SER A 75 -4.48 -3.37 0.09
C SER A 75 -3.86 -4.77 0.07
N ALA A 76 -4.29 -5.65 0.97
CA ALA A 76 -3.91 -7.06 0.96
C ALA A 76 -4.18 -7.73 -0.41
N GLN A 77 -5.17 -7.22 -1.15
CA GLN A 77 -5.49 -7.67 -2.50
C GLN A 77 -4.37 -7.42 -3.51
N LEU A 78 -3.57 -6.35 -3.35
CA LEU A 78 -2.51 -6.02 -4.31
C LEU A 78 -1.56 -7.20 -4.51
N ARG A 79 -1.12 -7.82 -3.40
CA ARG A 79 -0.25 -8.98 -3.46
C ARG A 79 -0.91 -10.18 -4.16
N LEU A 80 -2.19 -10.45 -3.88
CA LEU A 80 -2.94 -11.52 -4.54
C LEU A 80 -3.05 -11.29 -6.05
N LEU A 81 -3.37 -10.05 -6.46
CA LEU A 81 -3.48 -9.66 -7.86
C LEU A 81 -2.12 -9.75 -8.57
N THR A 82 -1.05 -9.34 -7.90
CA THR A 82 0.32 -9.48 -8.40
C THR A 82 0.71 -10.95 -8.57
N ALA A 83 0.50 -11.80 -7.56
CA ALA A 83 0.79 -13.23 -7.64
C ALA A 83 -0.02 -13.92 -8.75
N ALA A 84 -1.31 -13.59 -8.87
CA ALA A 84 -2.17 -14.09 -9.94
C ALA A 84 -1.67 -13.70 -11.33
N SER A 85 -1.15 -12.48 -11.50
CA SER A 85 -0.63 -12.04 -12.80
C SER A 85 0.61 -12.84 -13.27
N TRP A 86 1.29 -13.54 -12.35
CA TRP A 86 2.43 -14.41 -12.62
C TRP A 86 2.04 -15.89 -12.65
N ASP A 87 0.74 -16.21 -12.55
CA ASP A 87 0.23 -17.58 -12.40
C ASP A 87 0.78 -18.29 -11.14
N ARG A 88 1.01 -17.52 -10.06
CA ARG A 88 1.60 -17.98 -8.79
C ARG A 88 0.69 -17.81 -7.58
N LEU A 89 -0.59 -18.16 -7.74
CA LEU A 89 -1.53 -18.18 -6.61
C LEU A 89 -1.18 -19.22 -5.53
N ASP A 90 -0.28 -20.17 -5.83
CA ASP A 90 0.35 -21.06 -4.85
C ASP A 90 1.11 -20.29 -3.75
N GLY A 91 1.62 -19.09 -4.05
CA GLY A 91 2.22 -18.20 -3.07
C GLY A 91 1.24 -17.48 -2.14
N ALA A 92 -0.08 -17.56 -2.36
CA ALA A 92 -1.10 -16.78 -1.64
C ALA A 92 -1.59 -17.39 -0.32
N GLY A 93 -0.78 -18.23 0.34
CA GLY A 93 -1.18 -18.88 1.58
C GLY A 93 -1.29 -17.95 2.81
N PRO A 94 -1.74 -18.48 3.96
CA PRO A 94 -2.11 -17.70 5.14
C PRO A 94 -0.92 -17.11 5.91
N ASP A 95 0.29 -17.64 5.70
CA ASP A 95 1.54 -17.09 6.24
C ASP A 95 2.73 -17.42 5.34
N MET A 96 3.87 -16.79 5.63
CA MET A 96 5.06 -16.90 4.80
C MET A 96 5.63 -18.32 4.76
N THR A 97 5.33 -19.21 5.71
CA THR A 97 5.83 -20.61 5.69
C THR A 97 5.24 -21.42 4.55
N THR A 98 4.10 -20.97 4.01
CA THR A 98 3.44 -21.59 2.86
C THR A 98 3.99 -21.09 1.52
N PHE A 99 4.98 -20.18 1.52
CA PHE A 99 5.57 -19.70 0.29
C PHE A 99 6.34 -20.82 -0.41
N PRO A 100 6.15 -20.98 -1.72
CA PRO A 100 7.12 -21.68 -2.55
C PRO A 100 8.51 -21.11 -2.29
N VAL A 101 9.49 -21.99 -2.09
CA VAL A 101 10.85 -21.63 -1.68
C VAL A 101 11.51 -20.69 -2.70
N ASP A 102 11.12 -20.80 -3.97
CA ASP A 102 11.57 -19.96 -5.07
C ASP A 102 10.94 -18.55 -5.10
N LEU A 103 9.87 -18.31 -4.32
CA LEU A 103 9.13 -17.04 -4.27
C LEU A 103 9.43 -16.16 -3.06
N ALA A 104 10.38 -16.51 -2.19
CA ALA A 104 10.74 -15.68 -1.05
C ALA A 104 12.25 -15.46 -1.00
N SER A 105 12.68 -14.21 -1.18
CA SER A 105 14.09 -13.88 -0.94
C SER A 105 14.46 -14.01 0.54
N GLU A 106 15.75 -14.21 0.80
CA GLU A 106 16.31 -14.40 2.15
C GLU A 106 15.87 -13.32 3.15
N LEU A 107 15.75 -12.06 2.70
CA LEU A 107 15.33 -10.95 3.54
C LEU A 107 13.99 -11.23 4.22
N TRP A 108 13.04 -11.79 3.48
CA TRP A 108 11.68 -12.02 3.95
C TRP A 108 11.59 -13.22 4.89
N TRP A 109 12.45 -14.23 4.71
CA TRP A 109 12.62 -15.28 5.72
C TRP A 109 13.15 -14.72 7.04
N ARG A 110 14.13 -13.81 6.99
CA ARG A 110 14.62 -13.14 8.21
C ARG A 110 13.57 -12.25 8.87
N VAL A 111 12.73 -11.57 8.09
CA VAL A 111 11.55 -10.85 8.63
C VAL A 111 10.63 -11.82 9.36
N HIS A 112 10.28 -12.94 8.73
CA HIS A 112 9.41 -13.94 9.30
C HIS A 112 9.96 -14.54 10.61
N GLU A 113 11.25 -14.93 10.62
CA GLU A 113 11.94 -15.43 11.81
C GLU A 113 11.93 -14.41 12.95
N ARG A 114 12.19 -13.14 12.64
CA ARG A 114 12.16 -12.07 13.64
C ARG A 114 10.75 -11.80 14.17
N VAL A 115 9.72 -11.92 13.33
CA VAL A 115 8.31 -11.76 13.71
C VAL A 115 7.84 -12.86 14.68
N LEU A 116 8.17 -14.12 14.40
CA LEU A 116 7.73 -15.25 15.22
C LEU A 116 8.56 -15.46 16.51
N GLY A 117 9.70 -14.76 16.63
CA GLY A 117 10.76 -15.15 17.55
C GLY A 117 11.43 -16.44 17.07
N SER A 118 12.68 -16.70 17.45
CA SER A 118 13.48 -17.85 16.97
C SER A 118 12.90 -19.22 17.37
N SER A 119 11.77 -19.63 16.81
CA SER A 119 11.37 -21.02 16.72
C SER A 119 12.16 -21.64 15.58
N ARG A 120 13.23 -22.37 15.94
CA ARG A 120 14.08 -23.15 15.04
C ARG A 120 13.27 -23.81 13.93
N LEU A 121 13.58 -23.51 12.67
CA LEU A 121 13.22 -24.35 11.54
C LEU A 121 14.24 -25.49 11.40
N PRO A 122 13.85 -26.65 10.84
CA PRO A 122 14.72 -27.81 10.74
C PRO A 122 15.88 -27.52 9.78
N ASP A 123 17.09 -27.91 10.19
CA ASP A 123 18.30 -27.86 9.36
C ASP A 123 18.01 -28.37 7.94
N ARG A 124 17.94 -27.48 6.96
CA ARG A 124 18.04 -27.85 5.55
C ARG A 124 19.20 -27.09 4.94
N ALA A 125 20.27 -27.88 4.79
CA ALA A 125 21.50 -27.60 4.10
C ALA A 125 21.38 -26.58 2.96
N LEU A 126 22.03 -25.44 3.16
CA LEU A 126 22.57 -24.64 2.06
C LEU A 126 23.59 -25.53 1.33
N GLY A 127 23.14 -26.15 0.24
CA GLY A 127 23.98 -26.97 -0.63
C GLY A 127 25.05 -26.12 -1.29
N ALA A 128 26.21 -26.01 -0.66
CA ALA A 128 27.44 -25.70 -1.35
C ALA A 128 27.79 -26.91 -2.22
N SER A 129 27.69 -26.74 -3.53
CA SER A 129 28.18 -27.68 -4.54
C SER A 129 29.65 -28.02 -4.29
N ARG A 130 29.91 -29.27 -3.88
CA ARG A 130 31.21 -29.93 -3.99
C ARG A 130 31.02 -31.34 -4.53
N LEU A 131 31.83 -31.66 -5.54
CA LEU A 131 31.91 -32.93 -6.26
C LEU A 131 32.15 -34.12 -5.32
N PRO A 132 31.76 -35.35 -5.70
CA PRO A 132 31.98 -36.51 -4.86
C PRO A 132 33.37 -37.09 -5.10
N ASP A 133 34.18 -37.17 -4.06
CA ASP A 133 35.30 -38.11 -4.03
C ASP A 133 34.96 -39.32 -3.17
N ARG A 134 35.08 -40.49 -3.80
CA ARG A 134 35.02 -41.82 -3.19
C ARG A 134 36.15 -42.01 -2.18
N ALA A 135 35.85 -42.57 -1.02
CA ALA A 135 36.65 -43.64 -0.41
C ALA A 135 35.91 -44.38 0.72
N PHE A 136 36.14 -45.69 0.72
CA PHE A 136 35.77 -46.77 1.64
C PHE A 136 35.97 -46.50 3.15
N GLY A 137 35.19 -47.20 4.00
CA GLY A 137 35.72 -47.67 5.30
C GLY A 137 34.73 -47.87 6.48
N SER A 138 34.36 -49.12 6.69
CA SER A 138 34.04 -49.81 7.97
C SER A 138 32.84 -49.39 8.86
N SER A 139 31.84 -50.27 8.86
CA SER A 139 31.17 -50.92 10.01
C SER A 139 31.31 -50.31 11.42
N ARG A 140 30.15 -50.00 12.04
CA ARG A 140 29.74 -50.53 13.36
C ARG A 140 28.29 -50.12 13.70
N THR A 141 27.39 -51.10 13.74
CA THR A 141 26.23 -51.16 14.67
C THR A 141 26.76 -51.42 16.09
N PRO A 142 25.99 -51.29 17.21
CA PRO A 142 24.54 -51.49 17.38
C PRO A 142 23.92 -50.39 18.31
N ASP A 143 22.71 -50.41 18.88
CA ASP A 143 21.74 -51.44 19.21
C ASP A 143 20.36 -50.80 19.50
N ARG A 144 19.32 -51.61 19.41
CA ARG A 144 17.91 -51.28 19.72
C ARG A 144 17.63 -51.21 21.22
N ALA A 145 16.73 -50.30 21.63
CA ALA A 145 15.67 -50.63 22.60
C ALA A 145 14.45 -49.67 22.46
N PRO A 146 13.20 -50.17 22.59
CA PRO A 146 11.97 -49.41 22.35
C PRO A 146 11.35 -48.89 23.66
N GLY A 147 10.62 -47.78 23.62
CA GLY A 147 9.93 -47.26 24.80
C GLY A 147 8.88 -46.19 24.53
N SER A 148 7.63 -46.59 24.77
CA SER A 148 6.45 -45.80 25.13
C SER A 148 5.96 -44.66 24.24
N SER A 149 4.84 -44.96 23.58
CA SER A 149 3.79 -44.03 23.18
C SER A 149 3.34 -43.14 24.35
N GLY A 150 3.59 -41.84 24.23
CA GLY A 150 2.92 -40.81 25.00
C GLY A 150 2.52 -39.70 24.05
N THR A 151 1.23 -39.61 23.73
CA THR A 151 0.64 -38.44 23.07
C THR A 151 0.59 -37.29 24.08
N PRO A 152 1.15 -36.10 23.79
CA PRO A 152 0.72 -34.89 24.45
C PRO A 152 -0.28 -34.15 23.54
N ASP A 153 -1.45 -33.99 24.13
CA ASP A 153 -2.55 -33.10 23.84
C ASP A 153 -2.12 -31.77 23.18
N ARG A 154 -2.68 -31.49 21.99
CA ARG A 154 -2.55 -30.20 21.30
C ARG A 154 -3.51 -29.20 21.97
N GLY A 155 -3.05 -28.55 23.03
CA GLY A 155 -3.77 -27.48 23.72
C GLY A 155 -2.96 -26.18 23.81
N LEU A 156 -3.36 -25.18 23.01
CA LEU A 156 -3.24 -23.74 23.28
C LEU A 156 -1.89 -23.22 23.85
N GLY A 157 -0.93 -22.97 22.96
CA GLY A 157 0.34 -22.31 23.28
C GLY A 157 0.62 -21.00 22.55
N SER A 158 -0.33 -20.41 21.81
CA SER A 158 -0.04 -19.28 20.91
C SER A 158 0.18 -17.92 21.61
N SER A 159 -0.34 -17.72 22.82
CA SER A 159 -0.21 -16.42 23.51
C SER A 159 1.17 -16.20 24.14
N ARG A 160 1.82 -17.25 24.64
CA ARG A 160 3.12 -17.14 25.35
C ARG A 160 4.34 -17.06 24.44
N ALA A 161 4.22 -17.40 23.16
CA ALA A 161 5.32 -17.33 22.19
C ALA A 161 5.58 -15.89 21.73
N ALA A 162 4.52 -15.10 21.45
CA ALA A 162 4.63 -13.71 21.04
C ALA A 162 5.19 -12.80 22.16
N ASP A 163 4.88 -13.11 23.42
CA ASP A 163 5.27 -12.28 24.58
C ASP A 163 6.77 -12.36 24.94
N ARG A 164 7.51 -13.36 24.45
CA ARG A 164 8.95 -13.55 24.77
C ARG A 164 9.91 -12.82 23.83
N ALA A 165 9.45 -12.25 22.72
CA ALA A 165 10.33 -11.91 21.59
C ALA A 165 10.95 -10.50 21.60
N PHE A 166 10.42 -9.54 22.36
CA PHE A 166 10.89 -8.15 22.25
C PHE A 166 11.34 -7.61 23.62
N GLY A 167 12.18 -6.56 23.72
CA GLY A 167 12.52 -5.72 24.92
C GLY A 167 12.29 -4.23 24.57
N SER A 168 12.42 -3.19 25.42
CA SER A 168 11.91 -1.77 25.22
C SER A 168 11.90 -1.15 23.80
N SER A 169 12.77 -1.61 22.89
CA SER A 169 12.58 -1.75 21.43
C SER A 169 11.28 -2.48 20.96
N ARG A 170 10.29 -2.75 21.84
CA ARG A 170 9.15 -3.65 21.59
C ARG A 170 8.16 -2.97 20.70
N THR A 171 7.90 -1.69 20.96
CA THR A 171 6.82 -0.97 20.32
C THR A 171 7.16 -0.64 18.88
N SER A 172 8.37 -0.14 18.60
CA SER A 172 8.83 0.14 17.23
C SER A 172 8.93 -1.11 16.38
N ASP A 173 9.42 -2.22 16.94
CA ASP A 173 9.47 -3.52 16.26
C ASP A 173 8.07 -4.07 16.00
N ARG A 174 7.17 -4.08 17.00
CA ARG A 174 5.77 -4.54 16.82
C ARG A 174 5.02 -3.69 15.81
N ARG A 175 5.25 -2.37 15.83
CA ARG A 175 4.72 -1.43 14.84
C ARG A 175 5.15 -1.81 13.43
N LEU A 176 6.46 -1.95 13.23
CA LEU A 176 7.03 -2.21 11.91
C LEU A 176 6.66 -3.60 11.40
N ALA A 177 6.67 -4.61 12.27
CA ALA A 177 6.21 -5.95 11.97
C ALA A 177 4.72 -5.97 11.55
N CYS A 178 3.86 -5.27 12.30
CA CYS A 178 2.45 -5.14 11.95
C CYS A 178 2.27 -4.54 10.55
N ASP A 179 2.96 -3.44 10.26
CA ASP A 179 2.85 -2.77 8.97
C ASP A 179 3.35 -3.65 7.81
N LEU A 180 4.50 -4.32 7.98
CA LEU A 180 5.03 -5.26 7.00
C LEU A 180 4.05 -6.41 6.75
N LEU A 181 3.48 -7.03 7.79
CA LEU A 181 2.51 -8.11 7.65
C LEU A 181 1.24 -7.63 6.92
N LEU A 182 0.77 -6.42 7.20
CA LEU A 182 -0.37 -5.83 6.48
C LEU A 182 -0.06 -5.57 5.00
N ARG A 183 1.14 -5.08 4.66
CA ARG A 183 1.61 -4.91 3.26
C ARG A 183 1.68 -6.24 2.51
N LEU A 184 2.03 -7.31 3.22
CA LEU A 184 2.03 -8.66 2.70
C LEU A 184 0.65 -9.34 2.75
N GLY A 185 -0.39 -8.67 3.24
CA GLY A 185 -1.75 -9.20 3.28
C GLY A 185 -2.06 -10.18 4.42
N TYR A 186 -1.20 -10.30 5.43
CA TYR A 186 -1.39 -11.17 6.60
C TYR A 186 -2.05 -10.43 7.77
N SER A 187 -3.29 -9.99 7.60
CA SER A 187 -4.02 -9.22 8.63
C SER A 187 -4.17 -9.96 9.96
N HIS A 188 -4.40 -11.27 9.94
CA HIS A 188 -4.49 -12.09 11.15
C HIS A 188 -3.16 -12.15 11.92
N ARG A 189 -2.04 -12.38 11.22
CA ARG A 189 -0.71 -12.36 11.85
C ARG A 189 -0.35 -10.97 12.37
N ALA A 190 -0.73 -9.92 11.63
CA ALA A 190 -0.54 -8.54 12.09
C ALA A 190 -1.29 -8.30 13.41
N ALA A 191 -2.52 -8.79 13.54
CA ALA A 191 -3.29 -8.73 14.78
C ALA A 191 -2.60 -9.44 15.95
N GLU A 192 -2.06 -10.64 15.73
CA GLU A 192 -1.33 -11.42 16.74
C GLU A 192 -0.11 -10.66 17.26
N VAL A 193 0.71 -10.08 16.37
CA VAL A 193 1.94 -9.34 16.73
C VAL A 193 1.67 -8.14 17.63
N ILE A 194 0.54 -7.46 17.42
CA ILE A 194 0.13 -6.31 18.25
C ILE A 194 -0.78 -6.71 19.42
N GLY A 195 -1.00 -8.01 19.65
CA GLY A 195 -1.79 -8.52 20.76
C GLY A 195 -3.29 -8.21 20.65
N LEU A 196 -3.80 -8.04 19.43
CA LEU A 196 -5.21 -7.75 19.17
C LEU A 196 -6.00 -9.05 19.02
N SER A 197 -6.37 -9.66 20.14
CA SER A 197 -7.09 -10.95 20.19
C SER A 197 -8.62 -10.83 20.19
N VAL A 198 -9.17 -9.69 20.61
CA VAL A 198 -10.63 -9.45 20.69
C VAL A 198 -10.99 -8.17 19.95
N ILE A 199 -11.88 -8.30 18.95
CA ILE A 199 -12.38 -7.22 18.12
C ILE A 199 -13.82 -6.89 18.54
N ASP A 200 -14.00 -6.03 19.55
CA ASP A 200 -15.31 -5.43 19.87
C ASP A 200 -15.30 -3.93 19.52
N PRO A 201 -15.94 -3.49 18.42
CA PRO A 201 -15.90 -2.11 17.96
C PRO A 201 -16.52 -1.09 18.95
N ARG A 202 -17.37 -1.54 19.89
CA ARG A 202 -18.04 -0.66 20.85
C ARG A 202 -17.20 -0.44 22.10
N LYS A 203 -16.47 -1.45 22.53
CA LYS A 203 -15.69 -1.42 23.78
C LYS A 203 -14.19 -1.25 23.58
N HIS A 204 -13.69 -1.41 22.36
CA HIS A 204 -12.25 -1.31 22.12
C HIS A 204 -11.73 0.11 22.37
N VAL A 205 -10.70 0.21 23.20
CA VAL A 205 -9.96 1.42 23.52
C VAL A 205 -8.60 1.34 22.85
N LEU A 206 -8.27 2.36 22.06
CA LEU A 206 -6.98 2.44 21.38
C LEU A 206 -5.85 2.67 22.39
N SER A 207 -4.80 1.87 22.29
CA SER A 207 -3.59 2.02 23.11
C SER A 207 -2.75 3.21 22.64
N PRO A 208 -2.09 3.96 23.54
CA PRO A 208 -1.22 5.08 23.16
C PRO A 208 -0.14 4.73 22.15
N ASP A 209 0.47 3.56 22.33
CA ASP A 209 1.66 3.13 21.62
C ASP A 209 1.40 2.48 20.25
N LEU A 210 0.22 1.87 20.08
CA LEU A 210 -0.13 1.07 18.89
C LEU A 210 -1.50 1.44 18.30
N ALA A 211 -2.04 2.62 18.61
CA ALA A 211 -3.36 3.05 18.15
C ALA A 211 -3.54 2.95 16.63
N LEU A 212 -2.53 3.37 15.85
CA LEU A 212 -2.60 3.35 14.39
C LEU A 212 -2.51 1.94 13.84
N GLU A 213 -1.70 1.08 14.45
CA GLU A 213 -1.55 -0.33 14.08
C GLU A 213 -2.84 -1.09 14.38
N GLN A 214 -3.43 -0.87 15.56
CA GLN A 214 -4.74 -1.40 15.94
C GLN A 214 -5.78 -0.94 14.92
N LEU A 215 -5.81 0.35 14.57
CA LEU A 215 -6.75 0.86 13.58
C LEU A 215 -6.54 0.22 12.19
N ALA A 216 -5.29 0.02 11.77
CA ALA A 216 -4.94 -0.57 10.49
C ALA A 216 -5.37 -2.04 10.39
N VAL A 217 -5.23 -2.82 11.47
CA VAL A 217 -5.71 -4.21 11.56
C VAL A 217 -7.23 -4.26 11.62
N LEU A 218 -7.86 -3.47 12.50
CA LEU A 218 -9.32 -3.44 12.67
C LEU A 218 -10.06 -3.13 11.38
N ARG A 219 -9.46 -2.31 10.51
CA ARG A 219 -9.93 -1.98 9.17
C ARG A 219 -10.08 -3.18 8.24
N CYS A 220 -9.33 -4.26 8.46
CA CYS A 220 -9.46 -5.50 7.70
C CYS A 220 -10.65 -6.36 8.18
N HIS A 221 -11.25 -6.05 9.32
CA HIS A 221 -12.23 -6.91 9.99
C HIS A 221 -13.55 -6.21 10.33
N LEU A 222 -13.58 -4.87 10.31
CA LEU A 222 -14.71 -4.06 10.74
C LEU A 222 -15.21 -3.13 9.62
N PRO A 223 -16.51 -2.80 9.63
CA PRO A 223 -17.06 -1.78 8.74
C PRO A 223 -16.34 -0.44 8.89
N SER A 224 -16.14 0.26 7.77
CA SER A 224 -15.43 1.54 7.75
C SER A 224 -16.02 2.59 8.71
N SER A 225 -17.35 2.63 8.89
CA SER A 225 -18.00 3.56 9.81
C SER A 225 -17.61 3.32 11.28
N ALA A 226 -17.43 2.06 11.69
CA ALA A 226 -17.01 1.72 13.04
C ALA A 226 -15.56 2.16 13.31
N VAL A 227 -14.68 1.90 12.35
CA VAL A 227 -13.25 2.28 12.41
C VAL A 227 -13.09 3.80 12.43
N GLU A 228 -13.83 4.53 11.58
CA GLU A 228 -13.83 5.99 11.58
C GLU A 228 -14.34 6.58 12.91
N ALA A 229 -15.39 5.99 13.49
CA ALA A 229 -15.89 6.42 14.80
C ALA A 229 -14.87 6.18 15.93
N MET A 230 -14.13 5.07 15.89
CA MET A 230 -13.04 4.79 16.83
C MET A 230 -11.91 5.81 16.68
N ALA A 231 -11.48 6.09 15.45
CA ALA A 231 -10.43 7.08 15.18
C ALA A 231 -10.84 8.48 15.65
N LEU A 232 -12.07 8.91 15.40
CA LEU A 232 -12.60 10.18 15.90
C LEU A 232 -12.63 10.27 17.43
N ARG A 233 -13.01 9.19 18.12
CA ARG A 233 -12.96 9.14 19.59
C ARG A 233 -11.52 9.23 20.09
N GLY A 234 -10.59 8.49 19.49
CA GLY A 234 -9.17 8.56 19.82
C GLY A 234 -8.59 9.96 19.58
N ALA A 235 -8.91 10.61 18.47
CA ALA A 235 -8.47 11.98 18.16
C ALA A 235 -8.96 13.04 19.18
N ARG A 236 -10.06 12.79 19.90
CA ARG A 236 -10.61 13.66 20.95
C ARG A 236 -10.12 13.33 22.37
N SER A 237 -9.41 12.22 22.53
CA SER A 237 -9.04 11.67 23.84
C SER A 237 -7.78 12.31 24.43
N GLY A 238 -7.26 11.77 25.53
CA GLY A 238 -5.98 12.14 26.13
C GLY A 238 -4.74 11.47 25.50
N LEU A 239 -4.88 10.87 24.30
CA LEU A 239 -3.76 10.26 23.58
C LEU A 239 -2.67 11.31 23.21
N PRO A 240 -1.43 10.86 22.95
CA PRO A 240 -0.34 11.75 22.51
C PRO A 240 -0.73 12.59 21.27
N PRO A 241 -0.24 13.84 21.15
CA PRO A 241 -0.62 14.74 20.06
C PRO A 241 -0.34 14.17 18.66
N GLU A 242 0.77 13.48 18.46
CA GLU A 242 1.10 12.79 17.22
C GLU A 242 0.07 11.71 16.87
N THR A 243 -0.33 10.88 17.84
CA THR A 243 -1.34 9.84 17.67
C THR A 243 -2.72 10.46 17.37
N ARG A 244 -3.10 11.51 18.09
CA ARG A 244 -4.37 12.22 17.85
C ARG A 244 -4.42 12.83 16.45
N ARG A 245 -3.33 13.47 16.02
CA ARG A 245 -3.21 14.04 14.67
C ARG A 245 -3.40 12.95 13.63
N ASP A 246 -2.65 11.85 13.72
CA ASP A 246 -2.68 10.80 12.70
C ASP A 246 -4.05 10.08 12.63
N LEU A 247 -4.71 9.87 13.77
CA LEU A 247 -6.10 9.38 13.83
C LEU A 247 -7.08 10.36 13.16
N ALA A 248 -6.90 11.66 13.37
CA ALA A 248 -7.72 12.68 12.74
C ALA A 248 -7.49 12.74 11.21
N LEU A 249 -6.23 12.73 10.77
CA LEU A 249 -5.85 12.70 9.36
C LEU A 249 -6.42 11.46 8.65
N PHE A 250 -6.38 10.29 9.30
CA PHE A 250 -7.02 9.07 8.78
C PHE A 250 -8.49 9.30 8.45
N VAL A 251 -9.25 9.93 9.36
CA VAL A 251 -10.68 10.21 9.16
C VAL A 251 -10.89 11.22 8.03
N VAL A 252 -10.04 12.25 7.94
CA VAL A 252 -10.11 13.26 6.87
C VAL A 252 -9.95 12.62 5.50
N PHE A 253 -8.85 11.89 5.27
CA PHE A 253 -8.57 11.27 3.98
C PHE A 253 -9.63 10.22 3.61
N ARG A 254 -10.08 9.41 4.57
CA ARG A 254 -11.15 8.42 4.36
C ARG A 254 -12.48 9.05 3.97
N ASN A 255 -12.90 10.12 4.64
CA ASN A 255 -14.16 10.79 4.31
C ASN A 255 -14.05 11.48 2.94
N ALA A 256 -12.90 12.09 2.65
CA ALA A 256 -12.68 12.77 1.39
C ALA A 256 -12.61 11.80 0.18
N ALA A 257 -12.12 10.58 0.39
CA ALA A 257 -12.20 9.49 -0.57
C ALA A 257 -13.62 9.24 -1.10
N ARG A 258 -14.59 9.34 -0.19
CA ARG A 258 -16.01 9.11 -0.47
C ARG A 258 -16.69 10.33 -1.08
N GLY A 259 -15.98 11.46 -1.19
CA GLY A 259 -16.51 12.71 -1.72
C GLY A 259 -17.67 13.28 -0.89
N ALA A 260 -17.75 12.96 0.40
CA ALA A 260 -18.88 13.32 1.27
C ALA A 260 -18.52 14.48 2.20
N ASP A 261 -19.21 15.62 2.08
CA ASP A 261 -19.10 16.74 3.03
C ASP A 261 -19.85 16.39 4.32
N SER A 262 -19.13 15.78 5.26
CA SER A 262 -19.69 15.31 6.53
C SER A 262 -19.29 16.20 7.70
N THR A 263 -20.06 16.14 8.79
CA THR A 263 -19.63 16.72 10.08
C THR A 263 -18.33 16.06 10.56
N SER A 264 -18.14 14.77 10.25
CA SER A 264 -16.95 13.99 10.58
C SER A 264 -15.67 14.54 9.92
N ILE A 265 -15.68 14.86 8.62
CA ILE A 265 -14.47 15.38 7.95
C ILE A 265 -14.07 16.75 8.51
N ARG A 266 -15.05 17.62 8.80
CA ARG A 266 -14.80 18.95 9.39
C ARG A 266 -14.30 18.86 10.83
N ALA A 267 -14.91 17.99 11.64
CA ALA A 267 -14.47 17.76 13.01
C ALA A 267 -13.07 17.15 13.04
N ALA A 268 -12.77 16.19 12.17
CA ALA A 268 -11.45 15.60 12.05
C ALA A 268 -10.39 16.62 11.61
N ALA A 269 -10.69 17.47 10.63
CA ALA A 269 -9.79 18.54 10.20
C ALA A 269 -9.45 19.51 11.35
N ALA A 270 -10.45 19.92 12.14
CA ALA A 270 -10.22 20.77 13.30
C ALA A 270 -9.35 20.08 14.37
N LEU A 271 -9.59 18.80 14.64
CA LEU A 271 -8.79 17.99 15.58
C LEU A 271 -7.35 17.81 15.11
N ALA A 272 -7.14 17.57 13.80
CA ALA A 272 -5.81 17.46 13.21
C ALA A 272 -5.02 18.77 13.34
N THR A 273 -5.66 19.91 13.09
CA THR A 273 -5.04 21.24 13.28
C THR A 273 -4.66 21.46 14.75
N LYS A 274 -5.58 21.19 15.68
CA LYS A 274 -5.32 21.34 17.12
C LYS A 274 -4.14 20.48 17.57
N ALA A 275 -4.18 19.19 17.28
CA ALA A 275 -3.12 18.25 17.65
C ALA A 275 -1.77 18.62 17.01
N SER A 276 -1.78 19.12 15.77
CA SER A 276 -0.55 19.57 15.10
C SER A 276 0.05 20.82 15.73
N SER A 277 -0.76 21.71 16.31
CA SER A 277 -0.23 22.92 16.98
C SER A 277 0.58 22.62 18.24
N GLU A 278 0.43 21.41 18.79
CA GLU A 278 1.17 20.92 19.97
C GLU A 278 2.52 20.26 19.60
N LEU A 279 2.80 20.08 18.30
CA LEU A 279 3.96 19.34 17.80
C LEU A 279 5.05 20.27 17.22
N PRO A 280 6.32 19.81 17.20
CA PRO A 280 7.40 20.53 16.55
C PRO A 280 7.10 20.84 15.08
N GLN A 281 7.30 22.10 14.71
CA GLN A 281 6.97 22.61 13.38
C GLN A 281 8.16 22.61 12.42
N ASN A 282 9.38 22.47 12.93
CA ASN A 282 10.62 22.57 12.16
C ASN A 282 11.31 21.20 12.05
N GLY A 283 12.38 21.14 11.25
CA GLY A 283 13.09 19.90 10.94
C GLY A 283 12.32 19.01 9.96
N PHE A 284 12.97 17.94 9.52
CA PHE A 284 12.43 17.03 8.49
C PHE A 284 11.01 16.54 8.84
N THR A 285 10.85 15.94 10.01
CA THR A 285 9.56 15.40 10.48
C THR A 285 8.49 16.48 10.61
N GLY A 286 8.84 17.67 11.10
CA GLY A 286 7.91 18.79 11.24
C GLY A 286 7.38 19.27 9.88
N LEU A 287 8.27 19.41 8.90
CA LEU A 287 7.92 19.87 7.55
C LEU A 287 7.07 18.84 6.79
N VAL A 288 7.41 17.54 6.84
CA VAL A 288 6.59 16.47 6.23
C VAL A 288 5.19 16.48 6.84
N ASN A 289 5.08 16.56 8.17
CA ASN A 289 3.80 16.59 8.86
C ASN A 289 2.98 17.84 8.52
N ARG A 290 3.63 19.00 8.33
CA ARG A 290 2.99 20.24 7.90
C ARG A 290 2.46 20.13 6.47
N ALA A 291 3.22 19.53 5.56
CA ALA A 291 2.77 19.25 4.20
C ALA A 291 1.53 18.34 4.21
N ARG A 292 1.60 17.23 4.97
CA ARG A 292 0.50 16.28 5.15
C ARG A 292 -0.75 16.92 5.74
N LEU A 293 -0.60 17.76 6.77
CA LEU A 293 -1.71 18.48 7.37
C LEU A 293 -2.39 19.40 6.35
N HIS A 294 -1.64 20.24 5.64
CA HIS A 294 -2.22 21.14 4.64
C HIS A 294 -2.90 20.37 3.50
N ARG A 295 -2.32 19.25 3.05
CA ARG A 295 -2.96 18.36 2.08
C ARG A 295 -4.28 17.78 2.61
N ALA A 296 -4.32 17.35 3.87
CA ALA A 296 -5.56 16.88 4.50
C ALA A 296 -6.59 18.01 4.62
N LEU A 297 -6.18 19.20 5.04
CA LEU A 297 -7.08 20.36 5.15
C LEU A 297 -7.66 20.76 3.80
N ALA A 298 -6.88 20.67 2.71
CA ALA A 298 -7.35 20.93 1.35
C ALA A 298 -8.46 19.97 0.91
N ALA A 299 -8.59 18.80 1.53
CA ALA A 299 -9.65 17.86 1.24
C ALA A 299 -11.05 18.39 1.58
N VAL A 300 -11.16 19.20 2.63
CA VAL A 300 -12.43 19.74 3.11
C VAL A 300 -13.07 20.70 2.10
N PRO A 301 -12.40 21.79 1.67
CA PRO A 301 -12.94 22.68 0.64
C PRO A 301 -13.07 21.97 -0.72
N PHE A 302 -12.21 21.01 -1.05
CA PHE A 302 -12.31 20.26 -2.31
C PHE A 302 -13.65 19.53 -2.43
N VAL A 303 -14.06 18.82 -1.38
CA VAL A 303 -15.36 18.12 -1.35
C VAL A 303 -16.53 19.11 -1.41
N ARG A 304 -16.35 20.32 -0.88
CA ARG A 304 -17.31 21.43 -0.96
C ARG A 304 -17.26 22.21 -2.28
N ARG A 305 -16.36 21.83 -3.20
CA ARG A 305 -16.09 22.50 -4.48
C ARG A 305 -15.55 23.93 -4.36
N ASP A 306 -14.99 24.28 -3.21
CA ASP A 306 -14.23 25.51 -3.05
C ASP A 306 -12.81 25.28 -3.55
N ILE A 307 -12.64 25.38 -4.87
CA ILE A 307 -11.35 25.14 -5.52
C ILE A 307 -10.32 26.20 -5.14
N ALA A 308 -10.73 27.45 -4.93
CA ALA A 308 -9.82 28.52 -4.57
C ALA A 308 -9.12 28.23 -3.25
N GLU A 309 -9.89 27.87 -2.23
CA GLU A 309 -9.33 27.50 -0.92
C GLU A 309 -8.57 26.17 -0.98
N THR A 310 -9.03 25.22 -1.80
CA THR A 310 -8.29 23.97 -2.05
C THR A 310 -6.89 24.26 -2.59
N HIS A 311 -6.78 25.07 -3.66
CA HIS A 311 -5.48 25.42 -4.23
C HIS A 311 -4.59 26.17 -3.24
N ARG A 312 -5.16 27.10 -2.46
CA ARG A 312 -4.39 27.82 -1.43
C ARG A 312 -3.76 26.86 -0.43
N LEU A 313 -4.52 25.89 0.07
CA LEU A 313 -4.03 24.89 1.03
C LEU A 313 -3.02 23.92 0.39
N LEU A 314 -3.25 23.48 -0.85
CA LEU A 314 -2.28 22.65 -1.57
C LEU A 314 -0.98 23.40 -1.86
N GLY A 315 -1.03 24.71 -2.12
CA GLY A 315 0.15 25.56 -2.25
C GLY A 315 1.00 25.58 -0.98
N ARG A 316 0.37 25.72 0.20
CA ARG A 316 1.08 25.65 1.49
C ARG A 316 1.67 24.27 1.76
N ALA A 317 0.98 23.22 1.33
CA ALA A 317 1.52 21.86 1.40
C ALA A 317 2.78 21.73 0.55
N LEU A 318 2.74 22.27 -0.68
CA LEU A 318 3.85 22.24 -1.61
C LEU A 318 5.05 23.05 -1.11
N GLU A 319 4.83 24.27 -0.61
CA GLU A 319 5.88 25.10 0.01
C GLU A 319 6.59 24.37 1.16
N SER A 320 5.81 23.68 2.01
CA SER A 320 6.38 22.90 3.11
C SER A 320 7.24 21.75 2.57
N LEU A 321 6.75 21.03 1.56
CA LEU A 321 7.42 19.88 0.97
C LEU A 321 8.71 20.24 0.20
N THR A 322 8.71 21.35 -0.54
CA THR A 322 9.87 21.79 -1.35
C THR A 322 10.99 22.39 -0.50
N SER A 323 10.69 22.82 0.73
CA SER A 323 11.69 23.27 1.71
C SER A 323 12.49 22.13 2.36
N ILE A 324 12.12 20.87 2.10
CA ILE A 324 12.74 19.70 2.71
C ILE A 324 13.96 19.27 1.91
N THR A 325 15.09 19.10 2.59
CA THR A 325 16.26 18.39 2.07
C THR A 325 16.40 17.06 2.82
N PRO A 326 16.06 15.91 2.21
CA PRO A 326 16.14 14.63 2.89
C PRO A 326 17.60 14.19 3.08
N ALA A 327 17.98 13.78 4.29
CA ALA A 327 19.37 13.44 4.63
C ALA A 327 19.65 11.93 4.47
N THR A 328 18.71 11.09 4.85
CA THR A 328 18.87 9.62 4.84
C THR A 328 18.09 8.95 3.71
N GLU A 329 18.30 7.64 3.51
CA GLU A 329 17.46 6.82 2.62
C GLU A 329 15.99 6.85 3.08
N MET A 330 15.73 6.74 4.38
CA MET A 330 14.38 6.77 4.95
C MET A 330 13.72 8.14 4.77
N ASP A 331 14.47 9.23 4.94
CA ASP A 331 13.96 10.58 4.68
C ASP A 331 13.57 10.76 3.23
N ARG A 332 14.39 10.27 2.29
CA ARG A 332 14.09 10.31 0.86
C ARG A 332 12.80 9.56 0.53
N LEU A 333 12.60 8.38 1.13
CA LEU A 333 11.38 7.60 0.94
C LEU A 333 10.16 8.28 1.57
N ALA A 334 10.28 8.84 2.77
CA ALA A 334 9.18 9.52 3.45
C ALA A 334 8.77 10.81 2.75
N TRP A 335 9.75 11.56 2.24
CA TRP A 335 9.51 12.70 1.37
C TRP A 335 8.81 12.29 0.08
N ALA A 336 9.30 11.24 -0.60
CA ALA A 336 8.71 10.77 -1.85
C ALA A 336 7.27 10.26 -1.67
N ASP A 337 6.98 9.61 -0.54
CA ASP A 337 5.64 9.12 -0.20
C ASP A 337 4.63 10.27 -0.04
N GLU A 338 5.02 11.32 0.69
CA GLU A 338 4.19 12.53 0.83
C GLU A 338 4.10 13.32 -0.48
N ALA A 339 5.20 13.42 -1.23
CA ALA A 339 5.25 14.08 -2.54
C ALA A 339 4.31 13.41 -3.54
N TYR A 340 4.33 12.08 -3.61
CA TYR A 340 3.45 11.31 -4.47
C TYR A 340 1.98 11.60 -4.16
N ALA A 341 1.60 11.56 -2.87
CA ALA A 341 0.24 11.84 -2.44
C ALA A 341 -0.19 13.28 -2.76
N LEU A 342 0.69 14.25 -2.58
CA LEU A 342 0.44 15.66 -2.87
C LEU A 342 0.32 15.94 -4.37
N TYR A 343 1.26 15.48 -5.19
CA TYR A 343 1.24 15.69 -6.64
C TYR A 343 0.03 15.02 -7.27
N ALA A 344 -0.34 13.81 -6.85
CA ALA A 344 -1.56 13.18 -7.32
C ALA A 344 -2.82 14.03 -7.02
N PHE A 345 -2.87 14.71 -5.87
CA PHE A 345 -4.00 15.58 -5.51
C PHE A 345 -3.97 16.84 -6.37
N LEU A 346 -2.79 17.45 -6.55
CA LEU A 346 -2.62 18.60 -7.44
C LEU A 346 -3.05 18.28 -8.88
N VAL A 347 -2.62 17.16 -9.46
CA VAL A 347 -3.03 16.73 -10.82
C VAL A 347 -4.56 16.67 -10.92
N ARG A 348 -5.21 15.94 -10.01
CA ARG A 348 -6.69 15.77 -10.02
C ARG A 348 -7.41 17.10 -9.86
N THR A 349 -6.92 17.98 -8.98
CA THR A 349 -7.52 19.29 -8.74
C THR A 349 -7.43 20.15 -9.99
N HIS A 350 -6.25 20.20 -10.63
CA HIS A 350 -6.04 20.96 -11.85
C HIS A 350 -6.84 20.41 -13.03
N LEU A 351 -6.97 19.08 -13.18
CA LEU A 351 -7.87 18.46 -14.15
C LEU A 351 -9.33 18.88 -13.92
N THR A 352 -9.77 19.00 -12.67
CA THR A 352 -11.15 19.43 -12.32
C THR A 352 -11.49 20.82 -12.81
N VAL A 353 -10.51 21.71 -12.85
CA VAL A 353 -10.71 23.10 -13.28
C VAL A 353 -10.17 23.41 -14.66
N GLY A 354 -9.86 22.38 -15.45
CA GLY A 354 -9.41 22.54 -16.83
C GLY A 354 -8.00 23.11 -16.97
N LEU A 355 -7.19 23.10 -15.91
CA LEU A 355 -5.79 23.55 -15.93
C LEU A 355 -4.86 22.41 -16.36
N GLY A 356 -5.06 21.90 -17.58
CA GLY A 356 -4.34 20.74 -18.12
C GLY A 356 -2.82 20.86 -18.05
N GLN A 357 -2.25 22.02 -18.40
CA GLN A 357 -0.79 22.22 -18.40
C GLN A 357 -0.17 22.12 -17.01
N ARG A 358 -0.84 22.65 -15.97
CA ARG A 358 -0.39 22.48 -14.58
C ARG A 358 -0.52 21.03 -14.13
N ALA A 359 -1.59 20.35 -14.54
CA ALA A 359 -1.75 18.92 -14.28
C ALA A 359 -0.62 18.11 -14.94
N ALA A 360 -0.24 18.43 -16.17
CA ALA A 360 0.83 17.74 -16.89
C ALA A 360 2.20 17.90 -16.21
N GLY A 361 2.51 19.11 -15.71
CA GLY A 361 3.72 19.36 -14.93
C GLY A 361 3.82 18.46 -13.69
N TYR A 362 2.79 18.44 -12.83
CA TYR A 362 2.79 17.57 -11.65
C TYR A 362 2.71 16.08 -12.00
N ALA A 363 2.10 15.71 -13.12
CA ALA A 363 2.08 14.31 -13.55
C ALA A 363 3.45 13.83 -14.02
N ALA A 364 4.28 14.70 -14.61
CA ALA A 364 5.67 14.39 -14.93
C ALA A 364 6.49 14.15 -13.64
N GLU A 365 6.29 14.96 -12.60
CA GLU A 365 6.92 14.73 -11.28
C GLU A 365 6.55 13.35 -10.70
N LEU A 366 5.29 12.92 -10.84
CA LEU A 366 4.88 11.58 -10.42
C LEU A 366 5.60 10.47 -11.20
N ALA A 367 5.82 10.67 -12.50
CA ALA A 367 6.52 9.73 -13.38
C ALA A 367 7.97 9.51 -12.95
N GLU A 368 8.65 10.56 -12.50
CA GLU A 368 10.00 10.47 -11.94
C GLU A 368 10.02 9.81 -10.55
N LEU A 369 9.04 10.13 -9.69
CA LEU A 369 8.96 9.57 -8.34
C LEU A 369 8.68 8.06 -8.33
N SER A 370 7.77 7.61 -9.20
CA SER A 370 7.29 6.22 -9.22
C SER A 370 6.94 5.76 -10.63
N PRO A 371 7.96 5.52 -11.49
CA PRO A 371 7.77 5.05 -12.87
C PRO A 371 7.20 3.62 -12.93
N GLY A 372 7.31 2.87 -11.83
CA GLY A 372 6.75 1.53 -11.68
C GLY A 372 5.29 1.44 -11.21
N ASP A 373 4.59 2.57 -11.09
CA ASP A 373 3.19 2.61 -10.64
C ASP A 373 2.26 2.94 -11.80
N ASP A 374 1.30 2.06 -12.09
CA ASP A 374 0.35 2.21 -13.20
C ASP A 374 -0.51 3.47 -13.07
N ARG A 375 -0.80 3.90 -11.83
CA ARG A 375 -1.64 5.07 -11.55
C ARG A 375 -0.93 6.36 -11.95
N THR A 376 0.39 6.38 -11.89
CA THR A 376 1.23 7.50 -12.34
C THR A 376 1.02 7.75 -13.82
N TRP A 377 1.17 6.70 -14.63
CA TRP A 377 1.01 6.79 -16.08
C TRP A 377 -0.43 7.10 -16.50
N ALA A 378 -1.42 6.61 -15.74
CA ALA A 378 -2.81 6.98 -15.96
C ALA A 378 -3.05 8.49 -15.73
N LEU A 379 -2.52 9.05 -14.63
CA LEU A 379 -2.63 10.49 -14.35
C LEU A 379 -1.90 11.35 -15.38
N GLN A 380 -0.75 10.90 -15.87
CA GLN A 380 -0.03 11.57 -16.94
C GLN A 380 -0.80 11.52 -18.26
N GLY A 381 -1.35 10.38 -18.64
CA GLY A 381 -2.21 10.26 -19.82
C GLY A 381 -3.45 11.14 -19.73
N ASP A 382 -4.11 11.20 -18.57
CA ASP A 382 -5.27 12.05 -18.33
C ASP A 382 -4.90 13.55 -18.49
N ALA A 383 -3.75 13.96 -17.94
CA ALA A 383 -3.25 15.34 -18.06
C ALA A 383 -2.87 15.72 -19.49
N LEU A 384 -2.17 14.85 -20.22
CA LEU A 384 -1.79 15.08 -21.62
C LEU A 384 -3.03 15.11 -22.53
N ALA A 385 -3.99 14.21 -22.31
CA ALA A 385 -5.26 14.22 -23.03
C ALA A 385 -6.06 15.51 -22.74
N ALA A 386 -6.00 16.03 -21.51
CA ALA A 386 -6.58 17.32 -21.16
C ALA A 386 -5.84 18.52 -21.80
N CYS A 387 -4.58 18.36 -22.20
CA CYS A 387 -3.86 19.33 -23.02
C CYS A 387 -4.12 19.16 -24.53
N GLY A 388 -4.91 18.16 -24.95
CA GLY A 388 -5.10 17.82 -26.37
C GLY A 388 -3.91 17.09 -27.00
N GLN A 389 -2.89 16.72 -26.23
CA GLN A 389 -1.71 15.98 -26.70
C GLN A 389 -2.02 14.48 -26.69
N LEU A 390 -2.86 14.04 -27.65
CA LEU A 390 -3.42 12.69 -27.65
C LEU A 390 -2.37 11.60 -27.88
N GLU A 391 -1.38 11.85 -28.73
CA GLU A 391 -0.28 10.94 -29.02
C GLU A 391 0.60 10.71 -27.78
N ALA A 392 0.96 11.79 -27.08
CA ALA A 392 1.71 11.68 -25.83
C ALA A 392 0.88 10.99 -24.73
N ALA A 393 -0.44 11.16 -24.73
CA ALA A 393 -1.33 10.42 -23.84
C ALA A 393 -1.34 8.91 -24.17
N LEU A 394 -1.32 8.52 -25.44
CA LEU A 394 -1.17 7.12 -25.85
C LEU A 394 0.12 6.52 -25.32
N ASP A 395 1.24 7.24 -25.43
CA ASP A 395 2.54 6.80 -24.91
C ASP A 395 2.50 6.59 -23.40
N ALA A 396 1.90 7.54 -22.66
CA ALA A 396 1.73 7.43 -21.22
C ALA A 396 0.89 6.19 -20.85
N TYR A 397 -0.29 6.01 -21.45
CA TYR A 397 -1.10 4.81 -21.18
C TYR A 397 -0.41 3.52 -21.61
N GLY A 398 0.35 3.56 -22.71
CA GLY A 398 1.16 2.44 -23.18
C GLY A 398 2.22 2.01 -22.16
N ARG A 399 2.88 2.96 -21.48
CA ARG A 399 3.78 2.65 -20.36
C ARG A 399 3.02 2.00 -19.20
N GLY A 400 1.82 2.47 -18.88
CA GLY A 400 0.95 1.85 -17.89
C GLY A 400 0.57 0.40 -18.25
N VAL A 401 0.25 0.13 -19.51
CA VAL A 401 0.00 -1.23 -20.02
C VAL A 401 1.25 -2.10 -19.91
N ALA A 402 2.42 -1.56 -20.26
CA ALA A 402 3.70 -2.29 -20.22
C ALA A 402 4.14 -2.69 -18.79
N LEU A 403 3.64 -2.02 -17.76
CA LEU A 403 3.86 -2.44 -16.37
C LEU A 403 3.13 -3.74 -16.00
N GLY A 404 2.14 -4.14 -16.79
CA GLY A 404 1.39 -5.39 -16.61
C GLY A 404 0.53 -5.42 -15.34
N GLY A 405 0.16 -6.63 -14.93
CA GLY A 405 -0.69 -6.88 -13.78
C GLY A 405 -2.11 -6.35 -13.93
N TRP A 406 -2.81 -6.19 -12.80
CA TRP A 406 -4.18 -5.70 -12.79
C TRP A 406 -4.30 -4.24 -13.28
N GLY A 407 -3.31 -3.39 -12.99
CA GLY A 407 -3.29 -1.97 -13.40
C GLY A 407 -3.34 -1.78 -14.92
N ALA A 408 -2.77 -2.72 -15.68
CA ALA A 408 -2.80 -2.70 -17.14
C ALA A 408 -4.23 -2.72 -17.71
N ALA A 409 -5.23 -3.25 -16.98
CA ALA A 409 -6.62 -3.28 -17.44
C ALA A 409 -7.18 -1.86 -17.66
N ARG A 410 -7.00 -0.98 -16.67
CA ARG A 410 -7.44 0.42 -16.75
C ARG A 410 -6.62 1.18 -17.79
N ALA A 411 -5.30 0.97 -17.84
CA ALA A 411 -4.44 1.65 -18.78
C ALA A 411 -4.81 1.32 -20.24
N ALA A 412 -5.05 0.04 -20.55
CA ALA A 412 -5.48 -0.41 -21.87
C ALA A 412 -6.83 0.23 -22.25
N TYR A 413 -7.79 0.25 -21.33
CA TYR A 413 -9.08 0.88 -21.58
C TYR A 413 -8.96 2.38 -21.92
N LEU A 414 -8.15 3.13 -21.17
CA LEU A 414 -7.95 4.56 -21.40
C LEU A 414 -7.18 4.82 -22.71
N ARG A 415 -6.22 3.96 -23.05
CA ARG A 415 -5.51 4.00 -24.33
C ARG A 415 -6.47 3.77 -25.50
N ALA A 416 -7.31 2.74 -25.42
CA ALA A 416 -8.34 2.44 -26.41
C ALA A 416 -9.26 3.64 -26.66
N PHE A 417 -9.73 4.30 -25.60
CA PHE A 417 -10.59 5.48 -25.72
C PHE A 417 -9.90 6.64 -26.47
N VAL A 418 -8.60 6.84 -26.27
CA VAL A 418 -7.83 7.85 -27.02
C VAL A 418 -7.58 7.40 -28.46
N LEU A 419 -7.33 6.11 -28.70
CA LEU A 419 -7.18 5.54 -30.05
C LEU A 419 -8.44 5.73 -30.90
N GLU A 420 -9.63 5.49 -30.34
CA GLU A 420 -10.91 5.76 -31.02
C GLU A 420 -11.04 7.22 -31.44
N ARG A 421 -10.65 8.15 -30.56
CA ARG A 421 -10.69 9.59 -30.85
C ARG A 421 -9.74 10.00 -31.97
N LEU A 422 -8.68 9.23 -32.19
CA LEU A 422 -7.72 9.40 -33.29
C LEU A 422 -8.11 8.60 -34.54
N GLY A 423 -9.23 7.86 -34.52
CA GLY A 423 -9.68 7.03 -35.65
C GLY A 423 -8.94 5.69 -35.79
N ARG A 424 -8.11 5.31 -34.81
CA ARG A 424 -7.31 4.06 -34.79
C ARG A 424 -8.13 2.90 -34.21
N VAL A 425 -9.24 2.58 -34.88
CA VAL A 425 -10.29 1.68 -34.36
C VAL A 425 -9.79 0.25 -34.12
N ALA A 426 -8.93 -0.29 -34.98
CA ALA A 426 -8.42 -1.66 -34.85
C ALA A 426 -7.60 -1.84 -33.55
N GLU A 427 -6.67 -0.92 -33.29
CA GLU A 427 -5.84 -0.94 -32.08
C GLU A 427 -6.68 -0.68 -30.82
N ALA A 428 -7.70 0.18 -30.90
CA ALA A 428 -8.63 0.40 -29.80
C ALA A 428 -9.38 -0.88 -29.42
N ALA A 429 -9.83 -1.66 -30.41
CA ALA A 429 -10.52 -2.92 -30.17
C ALA A 429 -9.62 -3.94 -29.46
N GLU A 430 -8.35 -4.05 -29.86
CA GLU A 430 -7.37 -4.91 -29.18
C GLU A 430 -7.18 -4.54 -27.71
N ASP A 431 -7.10 -3.24 -27.41
CA ASP A 431 -6.95 -2.73 -26.05
C ASP A 431 -8.19 -2.94 -25.18
N TYR A 432 -9.39 -2.79 -25.74
CA TYR A 432 -10.62 -3.12 -25.02
C TYR A 432 -10.71 -4.61 -24.69
N VAL A 433 -10.31 -5.48 -25.63
CA VAL A 433 -10.24 -6.93 -25.39
C VAL A 433 -9.21 -7.24 -24.30
N LEU A 434 -8.03 -6.61 -24.35
CA LEU A 434 -7.01 -6.75 -23.31
C LEU A 434 -7.55 -6.32 -21.93
N SER A 435 -8.20 -5.16 -21.85
CA SER A 435 -8.79 -4.66 -20.61
C SER A 435 -9.78 -5.65 -20.00
N GLN A 436 -10.73 -6.16 -20.81
CA GLN A 436 -11.73 -7.12 -20.36
C GLN A 436 -11.13 -8.48 -19.99
N ARG A 437 -10.07 -8.91 -20.69
CA ARG A 437 -9.34 -10.14 -20.35
C ARG A 437 -8.66 -10.06 -18.99
N ILE A 438 -8.18 -8.89 -18.60
CA ILE A 438 -7.52 -8.67 -17.30
C ILE A 438 -8.54 -8.44 -16.18
N ASP A 439 -9.54 -7.58 -16.40
CA ASP A 439 -10.59 -7.29 -15.44
C ASP A 439 -11.98 -7.36 -16.10
N PRO A 440 -12.58 -8.58 -16.14
CA PRO A 440 -13.91 -8.80 -16.70
C PRO A 440 -15.03 -8.29 -15.80
N THR A 441 -14.69 -7.74 -14.63
CA THR A 441 -15.66 -7.20 -13.65
C THR A 441 -15.70 -5.68 -13.66
N SER A 442 -14.94 -5.07 -14.56
CA SER A 442 -14.94 -3.63 -14.75
C SER A 442 -16.27 -3.15 -15.35
N SER A 443 -16.71 -1.99 -14.90
CA SER A 443 -17.81 -1.23 -15.48
C SER A 443 -17.29 0.13 -15.92
N VAL A 444 -17.83 0.64 -17.01
CA VAL A 444 -17.40 1.92 -17.55
C VAL A 444 -18.59 2.87 -17.65
N ALA A 445 -18.39 4.08 -17.15
CA ALA A 445 -19.36 5.17 -17.28
C ALA A 445 -18.73 6.35 -18.02
N ALA A 446 -19.57 7.14 -18.68
CA ALA A 446 -19.16 8.41 -19.29
C ALA A 446 -18.40 9.28 -18.27
N GLY A 447 -17.35 9.93 -18.74
CA GLY A 447 -16.45 10.74 -17.92
C GLY A 447 -17.16 11.87 -17.19
N GLN A 448 -17.07 11.88 -15.86
CA GLN A 448 -17.08 13.12 -15.09
C GLN A 448 -15.79 13.16 -14.27
N VAL A 449 -15.24 14.33 -13.99
CA VAL A 449 -13.98 14.44 -13.24
C VAL A 449 -14.07 13.70 -11.89
N GLU A 450 -13.00 13.00 -11.52
CA GLU A 450 -12.87 12.26 -10.26
C GLU A 450 -13.15 13.17 -9.05
N ARG A 451 -13.96 12.66 -8.12
CA ARG A 451 -14.40 13.32 -6.88
C ARG A 451 -13.74 12.73 -5.63
N ALA A 452 -12.72 11.89 -5.81
CA ALA A 452 -12.02 11.18 -4.75
C ALA A 452 -10.55 11.61 -4.73
N LEU A 453 -10.06 11.90 -3.53
CA LEU A 453 -8.68 12.35 -3.31
C LEU A 453 -7.69 11.19 -3.30
N PRO A 454 -6.44 11.41 -3.73
CA PRO A 454 -5.39 10.44 -3.50
C PRO A 454 -5.05 10.40 -2.00
N GLY A 455 -5.05 9.18 -1.47
CA GLY A 455 -4.99 8.89 -0.03
C GLY A 455 -5.95 7.79 0.41
N ALA A 456 -6.83 7.29 -0.47
CA ALA A 456 -7.86 6.33 -0.05
C ALA A 456 -8.28 5.27 -1.09
N THR A 457 -7.54 5.09 -2.18
CA THR A 457 -7.87 4.06 -3.19
C THR A 457 -7.18 2.71 -2.99
N TYR A 458 -6.53 2.48 -1.84
CA TYR A 458 -6.21 1.12 -1.34
C TYR A 458 -7.06 0.72 -0.12
N ALA A 459 -8.14 1.46 0.15
CA ALA A 459 -8.86 1.44 1.41
C ALA A 459 -10.37 1.11 1.28
N ALA A 460 -10.78 0.56 0.13
CA ALA A 460 -12.12 -0.02 -0.03
C ALA A 460 -12.00 -1.56 -0.04
N GLY A 461 -11.84 -2.09 1.17
CA GLY A 461 -11.94 -3.50 1.53
C GLY A 461 -12.36 -3.53 2.98
#